data_AF-A0A1Z4GKC0-F1
#
_entry.id   AF-A0A1Z4GKC0-F1
#
_cell.length_a   1.000
_cell.length_b   1.000
_cell.length_c   1.000
_cell.angle_alpha   90.00
_cell.angle_beta   90.00
_cell.angle_gamma   90.00
#
_symmetry.space_group_name_H-M   'P 1'
#
loop_
_entity.id
_entity.type
_entity.pdbx_description
1 polymer ?
#
loop_
_entity_poly.entity_id
_entity_poly.type
_entity_poly.pdbx_seq_one_letter_code
_entity_poly.pdbx_strand_id
1 'polypeptide(L)'
;MNKPSFITGLIICLIWISGCTNSSTEVSQETPTTKSEITQSPSQISTVTASPEPISTPDVPPSENPETSTKALPTIGTVKELVNGDLLCYATLTDEQGIEHQVGASFEICAESAKFLNKKVRASYTSESVSDCQSAEPCGKTKKESIITKMEILTQ
;
A
#
# COMPACT_ATOMS: atom_id res chain seq x y z
N MET A 1 -38.76 23.78 -20.64
CA MET A 1 -39.94 23.22 -19.97
C MET A 1 -40.53 22.17 -20.89
N ASN A 2 -40.12 20.93 -20.71
CA ASN A 2 -40.48 19.79 -21.55
C ASN A 2 -39.95 18.52 -20.87
N LYS A 3 -40.77 17.98 -19.97
CA LYS A 3 -40.75 16.55 -19.59
C LYS A 3 -41.61 15.80 -20.60
N PRO A 4 -41.29 14.52 -20.85
CA PRO A 4 -42.24 13.53 -20.36
C PRO A 4 -41.58 12.38 -19.59
N SER A 5 -42.38 11.88 -18.66
CA SER A 5 -42.15 10.76 -17.77
C SER A 5 -42.43 9.39 -18.42
N PHE A 6 -42.07 8.35 -17.66
CA PHE A 6 -42.48 6.94 -17.71
C PHE A 6 -41.67 6.01 -18.62
N ILE A 7 -41.02 5.01 -18.02
CA ILE A 7 -41.53 3.62 -17.96
C ILE A 7 -40.73 2.82 -16.94
N THR A 8 -41.49 2.17 -16.07
CA THR A 8 -41.14 1.24 -15.00
C THR A 8 -40.53 -0.05 -15.59
N GLY A 9 -39.35 -0.46 -15.13
CA GLY A 9 -38.72 -1.73 -15.45
C GLY A 9 -38.32 -2.49 -14.19
N LEU A 10 -39.32 -3.08 -13.52
CA LEU A 10 -39.16 -3.94 -12.35
C LEU A 10 -38.73 -5.34 -12.82
N ILE A 11 -37.43 -5.64 -12.82
CA ILE A 11 -36.91 -7.00 -13.03
C ILE A 11 -36.39 -7.53 -11.70
N ILE A 12 -37.28 -8.23 -11.01
CA ILE A 12 -37.00 -9.05 -9.83
C ILE A 12 -36.43 -10.38 -10.35
N CYS A 13 -35.14 -10.63 -10.16
CA CYS A 13 -34.55 -11.96 -10.28
C CYS A 13 -34.21 -12.46 -8.88
N LEU A 14 -35.15 -13.20 -8.29
CA LEU A 14 -34.93 -14.04 -7.11
C LEU A 14 -34.18 -15.30 -7.55
N ILE A 15 -32.86 -15.32 -7.42
CA ILE A 15 -32.10 -16.57 -7.46
C ILE A 15 -31.83 -16.98 -6.02
N TRP A 16 -32.62 -17.94 -5.56
CA TRP A 16 -32.34 -18.73 -4.38
C TRP A 16 -31.26 -19.75 -4.74
N ILE A 17 -30.09 -19.64 -4.12
CA ILE A 17 -29.12 -20.74 -4.07
C ILE A 17 -29.12 -21.26 -2.65
N SER A 18 -29.82 -22.39 -2.49
CA SER A 18 -29.77 -23.32 -1.37
C SER A 18 -28.33 -23.74 -1.12
N GLY A 19 -27.90 -23.68 0.15
CA GLY A 19 -26.49 -23.76 0.50
C GLY A 19 -25.87 -25.15 0.66
N CYS A 20 -24.70 -25.13 1.28
CA CYS A 20 -24.17 -26.22 2.08
C CYS A 20 -23.63 -25.58 3.37
N THR A 21 -24.43 -25.73 4.42
CA THR A 21 -23.98 -25.68 5.81
C THR A 21 -22.95 -26.78 6.01
N ASN A 22 -21.75 -26.45 6.47
CA ASN A 22 -20.91 -27.42 7.16
C ASN A 22 -20.72 -26.90 8.58
N SER A 23 -21.65 -27.30 9.44
CA SER A 23 -21.51 -27.21 10.88
C SER A 23 -20.87 -28.52 11.32
N SER A 24 -19.60 -28.46 11.71
CA SER A 24 -19.00 -29.48 12.56
C SER A 24 -18.65 -28.83 13.88
N THR A 25 -19.31 -29.37 14.90
CA THR A 25 -19.32 -29.03 16.31
C THR A 25 -18.02 -29.43 17.01
N GLU A 26 -17.80 -28.75 18.12
CA GLU A 26 -17.22 -29.26 19.36
C GLU A 26 -15.71 -29.17 19.59
N VAL A 27 -15.41 -28.31 20.56
CA VAL A 27 -14.22 -28.25 21.40
C VAL A 27 -14.10 -29.55 22.20
N SER A 28 -12.90 -30.11 22.25
CA SER A 28 -12.46 -30.87 23.43
C SER A 28 -10.98 -30.61 23.70
N GLN A 29 -10.69 -30.19 24.92
CA GLN A 29 -9.38 -30.11 25.54
C GLN A 29 -8.69 -31.49 25.49
N GLU A 30 -7.36 -31.50 25.36
CA GLU A 30 -6.47 -32.20 26.30
C GLU A 30 -4.99 -31.82 26.07
N THR A 31 -4.33 -31.41 27.14
CA THR A 31 -2.86 -31.37 27.28
C THR A 31 -2.49 -32.56 28.18
N PRO A 32 -1.47 -33.38 27.82
CA PRO A 32 -0.29 -33.47 28.70
C PRO A 32 1.06 -33.66 27.97
N THR A 33 2.02 -32.83 28.38
CA THR A 33 3.45 -33.02 28.67
C THR A 33 4.13 -34.38 28.39
N THR A 34 5.33 -34.35 27.77
CA THR A 34 6.65 -34.79 28.34
C THR A 34 7.57 -35.61 27.38
N LYS A 35 8.77 -35.04 27.16
CA LYS A 35 10.13 -35.61 26.92
C LYS A 35 10.51 -36.38 25.63
N SER A 36 11.49 -35.75 24.97
CA SER A 36 12.85 -36.24 24.62
C SER A 36 13.04 -37.59 23.92
N GLU A 37 13.74 -37.56 22.78
CA GLU A 37 15.07 -38.17 22.70
C GLU A 37 15.93 -37.53 21.58
N ILE A 38 17.19 -37.30 21.94
CA ILE A 38 18.30 -36.72 21.17
C ILE A 38 19.06 -37.88 20.53
N THR A 39 19.64 -37.70 19.33
CA THR A 39 20.92 -38.27 18.83
C THR A 39 21.03 -37.84 17.36
N GLN A 40 21.84 -36.88 16.91
CA GLN A 40 23.25 -36.52 17.10
C GLN A 40 24.26 -37.47 16.42
N SER A 41 25.21 -36.85 15.71
CA SER A 41 26.58 -37.32 15.36
C SER A 41 26.84 -37.68 13.88
N PRO A 42 28.10 -37.69 13.39
CA PRO A 42 29.01 -36.54 13.17
C PRO A 42 29.73 -36.67 11.77
N SER A 43 30.41 -35.65 11.22
CA SER A 43 31.87 -35.48 11.34
C SER A 43 32.38 -34.39 10.36
N GLN A 44 33.05 -33.35 10.86
CA GLN A 44 34.52 -33.10 10.88
C GLN A 44 35.03 -32.36 9.63
N ILE A 45 35.43 -31.08 9.70
CA ILE A 45 36.63 -30.45 10.33
C ILE A 45 37.88 -30.53 9.44
N SER A 46 38.60 -29.38 9.39
CA SER A 46 40.00 -29.11 8.98
C SER A 46 40.10 -28.25 7.72
N THR A 47 40.87 -27.15 7.63
CA THR A 47 41.73 -26.41 8.58
C THR A 47 42.19 -25.10 7.89
N VAL A 48 42.44 -24.07 8.71
CA VAL A 48 43.32 -22.88 8.58
C VAL A 48 44.13 -22.65 7.29
N THR A 49 44.28 -21.38 6.87
CA THR A 49 45.58 -20.66 6.82
C THR A 49 45.50 -19.24 6.17
N ALA A 50 45.97 -18.25 6.95
CA ALA A 50 46.72 -17.02 6.65
C ALA A 50 46.34 -16.05 5.49
N SER A 51 46.11 -14.79 5.90
CA SER A 51 46.39 -13.49 5.23
C SER A 51 47.90 -13.34 4.91
N PRO A 52 48.41 -12.59 3.88
CA PRO A 52 48.11 -11.19 3.49
C PRO A 52 47.92 -11.02 1.94
N GLU A 53 47.62 -9.91 1.27
CA GLU A 53 47.91 -8.47 1.37
C GLU A 53 47.00 -7.72 0.32
N PRO A 54 47.13 -6.41 0.02
CA PRO A 54 46.03 -5.46 -0.13
C PRO A 54 45.61 -5.23 -1.59
N ILE A 55 44.32 -5.41 -1.90
CA ILE A 55 43.79 -5.01 -3.21
C ILE A 55 43.29 -3.58 -3.10
N SER A 56 44.00 -2.69 -3.81
CA SER A 56 43.73 -1.27 -4.00
C SER A 56 42.24 -0.97 -4.21
N THR A 57 41.69 -0.12 -3.35
CA THR A 57 40.46 0.62 -3.58
C THR A 57 40.72 1.67 -4.66
N PRO A 58 40.08 1.63 -5.84
CA PRO A 58 39.94 2.82 -6.65
C PRO A 58 38.99 3.76 -5.90
N ASP A 59 39.46 4.97 -5.59
CA ASP A 59 38.65 6.11 -5.17
C ASP A 59 37.41 6.21 -6.06
N VAL A 60 36.27 5.72 -5.55
CA VAL A 60 34.97 6.06 -6.10
C VAL A 60 34.68 7.47 -5.58
N PRO A 61 34.59 8.47 -6.46
CA PRO A 61 34.30 9.84 -6.05
C PRO A 61 33.01 9.86 -5.23
N PRO A 62 32.89 10.75 -4.23
CA PRO A 62 31.70 10.84 -3.39
C PRO A 62 30.50 10.99 -4.31
N SER A 63 29.66 9.93 -4.32
CA SER A 63 28.38 9.91 -4.99
C SER A 63 27.66 11.19 -4.60
N GLU A 64 27.42 12.03 -5.61
CA GLU A 64 26.54 13.17 -5.54
C GLU A 64 25.33 12.77 -4.69
N ASN A 65 25.20 13.46 -3.55
CA ASN A 65 23.98 13.43 -2.75
C ASN A 65 22.83 13.66 -3.74
N PRO A 66 21.88 12.71 -3.92
CA PRO A 66 20.79 12.93 -4.85
C PRO A 66 20.04 14.14 -4.33
N GLU A 67 20.24 15.28 -5.00
CA GLU A 67 19.53 16.50 -4.73
C GLU A 67 18.05 16.12 -4.76
N THR A 68 17.44 16.22 -3.58
CA THR A 68 16.04 15.91 -3.33
C THR A 68 15.20 16.76 -4.27
N SER A 69 14.98 16.23 -5.47
CA SER A 69 14.20 16.85 -6.52
C SER A 69 12.79 16.88 -5.98
N THR A 70 12.43 18.01 -5.38
CA THR A 70 11.13 18.19 -4.74
C THR A 70 10.11 18.18 -5.87
N LYS A 71 9.62 16.98 -6.21
CA LYS A 71 8.65 16.78 -7.28
C LYS A 71 7.42 17.60 -6.92
N ALA A 72 7.13 18.62 -7.72
CA ALA A 72 5.96 19.45 -7.51
C ALA A 72 4.71 18.56 -7.51
N LEU A 73 3.92 18.67 -6.44
CA LEU A 73 2.67 17.93 -6.27
C LEU A 73 1.53 18.70 -6.93
N PRO A 74 0.66 18.04 -7.71
CA PRO A 74 -0.40 18.74 -8.44
C PRO A 74 -1.56 19.12 -7.50
N THR A 75 -1.81 20.41 -7.35
CA THR A 75 -2.96 20.91 -6.57
C THR A 75 -4.30 20.65 -7.26
N ILE A 76 -4.32 20.61 -8.59
CA ILE A 76 -5.51 20.35 -9.40
C ILE A 76 -5.18 19.21 -10.37
N GLY A 77 -6.07 18.23 -10.46
CA GLY A 77 -5.90 17.11 -11.38
C GLY A 77 -7.16 16.27 -11.52
N THR A 78 -7.15 15.35 -12.48
CA THR A 78 -8.18 14.34 -12.65
C THR A 78 -7.74 13.05 -11.98
N VAL A 79 -8.58 12.50 -11.10
CA VAL A 79 -8.28 11.22 -10.45
C VAL A 79 -8.45 10.08 -11.45
N LYS A 80 -7.36 9.38 -11.73
CA LYS A 80 -7.36 8.18 -12.59
C LYS A 80 -7.56 6.91 -11.79
N GLU A 81 -6.91 6.84 -10.63
CA GLU A 81 -6.88 5.64 -9.82
C GLU A 81 -6.76 6.00 -8.34
N LEU A 82 -7.40 5.18 -7.50
CA LEU A 82 -7.27 5.20 -6.05
C LEU A 82 -7.16 3.76 -5.57
N VAL A 83 -6.01 3.41 -4.98
CA VAL A 83 -5.71 2.07 -4.49
C VAL A 83 -5.50 2.14 -2.99
N ASN A 84 -6.33 1.40 -2.24
CA ASN A 84 -6.13 1.26 -0.82
C ASN A 84 -4.94 0.32 -0.58
N GLY A 85 -3.79 0.89 -0.23
CA GLY A 85 -2.59 0.15 0.09
C GLY A 85 -2.45 -0.12 1.57
N ASP A 86 -1.34 -0.73 1.97
CA ASP A 86 -1.15 -1.13 3.36
C ASP A 86 -0.67 0.02 4.26
N LEU A 87 0.08 0.98 3.68
CA LEU A 87 0.67 2.11 4.41
C LEU A 87 -0.11 3.41 4.21
N LEU A 88 -0.74 3.55 3.04
CA LEU A 88 -1.47 4.75 2.63
C LEU A 88 -2.42 4.44 1.47
N CYS A 89 -3.32 5.37 1.17
CA CYS A 89 -4.10 5.34 -0.05
C CYS A 89 -3.25 5.89 -1.19
N TYR A 90 -2.99 5.11 -2.24
CA TYR A 90 -2.23 5.57 -3.40
C TYR A 90 -3.19 6.21 -4.42
N ALA A 91 -2.95 7.46 -4.78
CA ALA A 91 -3.73 8.19 -5.76
C ALA A 91 -2.92 8.50 -7.01
N THR A 92 -3.50 8.22 -8.17
CA THR A 92 -2.94 8.62 -9.47
C THR A 92 -3.73 9.81 -9.99
N LEU A 93 -3.09 10.97 -10.04
CA LEU A 93 -3.66 12.21 -10.55
C LEU A 93 -3.03 12.58 -11.90
N THR A 94 -3.86 12.89 -12.90
CA THR A 94 -3.39 13.57 -14.11
C THR A 94 -3.55 15.07 -13.95
N ASP A 95 -2.46 15.84 -14.03
CA ASP A 95 -2.50 17.30 -13.91
C ASP A 95 -3.06 17.99 -15.16
N GLU A 96 -3.04 19.34 -15.17
CA GLU A 96 -3.53 20.13 -16.31
C GLU A 96 -2.60 20.06 -17.54
N GLN A 97 -1.36 19.63 -17.37
CA GLN A 97 -0.42 19.38 -18.47
C GLN A 97 -0.54 17.96 -19.04
N GLY A 98 -1.39 17.12 -18.45
CA GLY A 98 -1.58 15.73 -18.86
C GLY A 98 -0.53 14.78 -18.28
N ILE A 99 0.28 15.23 -17.31
CA ILE A 99 1.31 14.42 -16.65
C ILE A 99 0.66 13.63 -15.51
N GLU A 100 1.04 12.36 -15.35
CA GLU A 100 0.57 11.52 -14.26
C GLU A 100 1.46 11.62 -13.02
N HIS A 101 0.83 11.76 -11.86
CA HIS A 101 1.47 11.86 -10.57
C HIS A 101 0.88 10.82 -9.63
N GLN A 102 1.70 9.86 -9.22
CA GLN A 102 1.39 9.01 -8.08
C GLN A 102 1.72 9.78 -6.80
N VAL A 103 0.72 9.92 -5.94
CA VAL A 103 0.81 10.67 -4.69
C VAL A 103 0.10 9.90 -3.59
N GLY A 104 0.62 10.03 -2.36
CA GLY A 104 -0.06 9.45 -1.21
C GLY A 104 -1.30 10.25 -0.84
N ALA A 105 -2.30 9.56 -0.32
CA ALA A 105 -3.55 10.10 0.19
C ALA A 105 -3.92 9.40 1.50
N SER A 106 -4.81 10.03 2.25
CA SER A 106 -5.37 9.45 3.46
C SER A 106 -6.35 8.32 3.12
N PHE A 107 -6.54 7.39 4.05
CA PHE A 107 -7.42 6.24 3.83
C PHE A 107 -8.89 6.64 3.62
N GLU A 108 -9.30 7.78 4.17
CA GLU A 108 -10.64 8.36 3.98
C GLU A 108 -10.92 8.66 2.50
N ILE A 109 -9.92 9.12 1.74
CA ILE A 109 -10.06 9.35 0.29
C ILE A 109 -10.34 8.03 -0.44
N CYS A 110 -9.63 6.95 -0.08
CA CYS A 110 -9.85 5.63 -0.66
C CYS A 110 -11.22 5.03 -0.28
N ALA A 111 -11.68 5.27 0.95
CA ALA A 111 -13.02 4.84 1.40
C ALA A 111 -14.14 5.47 0.54
N GLU A 112 -13.89 6.65 -0.01
CA GLU A 112 -14.80 7.37 -0.89
C GLU A 112 -14.39 7.33 -2.38
N SER A 113 -13.56 6.35 -2.78
CA SER A 113 -12.96 6.27 -4.12
C SER A 113 -13.96 6.45 -5.28
N ALA A 114 -15.13 5.81 -5.20
CA ALA A 114 -16.19 5.91 -6.20
C ALA A 114 -16.68 7.34 -6.45
N LYS A 115 -16.56 8.25 -5.48
CA LYS A 115 -16.95 9.66 -5.62
C LYS A 115 -15.93 10.46 -6.43
N PHE A 116 -14.66 10.08 -6.35
CA PHE A 116 -13.55 10.87 -6.89
C PHE A 116 -13.02 10.35 -8.23
N LEU A 117 -13.14 9.05 -8.51
CA LEU A 117 -12.67 8.46 -9.76
C LEU A 117 -13.22 9.18 -10.99
N ASN A 118 -12.34 9.50 -11.93
CA ASN A 118 -12.60 10.24 -13.17
C ASN A 118 -13.21 11.64 -12.95
N LYS A 119 -13.06 12.22 -11.77
CA LYS A 119 -13.45 13.60 -11.49
C LYS A 119 -12.23 14.50 -11.48
N LYS A 120 -12.41 15.74 -11.95
CA LYS A 120 -11.46 16.82 -11.73
C LYS A 120 -11.61 17.28 -10.28
N VAL A 121 -10.52 17.26 -9.54
CA VAL A 121 -10.48 17.59 -8.11
C VAL A 121 -9.42 18.65 -7.83
N ARG A 122 -9.63 19.38 -6.74
CA ARG A 122 -8.59 20.13 -6.04
C ARG A 122 -8.14 19.29 -4.85
N ALA A 123 -6.86 18.91 -4.85
CA ALA A 123 -6.22 18.18 -3.76
C ALA A 123 -5.62 19.16 -2.74
N SER A 124 -5.82 18.87 -1.45
CA SER A 124 -5.14 19.56 -0.35
C SER A 124 -4.19 18.61 0.34
N TYR A 125 -2.97 19.08 0.60
CA TYR A 125 -1.88 18.27 1.12
C TYR A 125 -1.56 18.61 2.57
N THR A 126 -1.14 17.61 3.33
CA THR A 126 -0.64 17.79 4.70
C THR A 126 0.59 16.91 4.90
N SER A 127 1.59 17.42 5.61
CA SER A 127 2.84 16.70 5.87
C SER A 127 2.69 15.76 7.06
N GLU A 128 2.48 14.49 6.77
CA GLU A 128 2.26 13.44 7.76
C GLU A 128 3.49 12.54 7.93
N SER A 129 3.58 11.88 9.08
CA SER A 129 4.62 10.86 9.32
C SER A 129 4.11 9.53 8.79
N VAL A 130 4.70 9.05 7.70
CA VAL A 130 4.33 7.77 7.07
C VAL A 130 5.39 6.74 7.41
N SER A 131 4.95 5.56 7.85
CA SER A 131 5.85 4.43 8.14
C SER A 131 6.49 3.91 6.86
N ASP A 132 7.78 3.59 6.91
CA ASP A 132 8.52 3.09 5.74
C ASP A 132 8.28 1.60 5.43
N CYS A 133 7.67 0.83 6.34
CA CYS A 133 7.35 -0.59 6.09
C CYS A 133 6.21 -1.11 7.00
N GLN A 134 5.65 -2.27 6.63
CA GLN A 134 4.52 -2.92 7.32
C GLN A 134 4.92 -3.90 8.44
N SER A 135 6.16 -4.39 8.46
CA SER A 135 6.69 -5.34 9.45
C SER A 135 7.21 -4.61 10.68
N ALA A 136 7.69 -5.32 11.71
CA ALA A 136 8.18 -4.76 12.98
C ALA A 136 9.71 -4.53 13.03
N GLU A 137 10.56 -5.18 12.23
CA GLU A 137 12.03 -4.97 12.31
C GLU A 137 12.80 -5.42 11.05
N PRO A 138 13.79 -4.62 10.58
CA PRO A 138 14.15 -3.28 11.04
C PRO A 138 13.21 -2.22 10.42
N CYS A 139 11.90 -2.33 10.67
CA CYS A 139 10.97 -1.23 10.54
C CYS A 139 11.15 -0.22 11.68
N GLY A 140 10.53 0.95 11.55
CA GLY A 140 10.40 1.91 12.65
C GLY A 140 10.97 3.27 12.31
N LYS A 141 11.42 3.45 11.07
CA LYS A 141 11.60 4.77 10.49
C LYS A 141 10.26 5.24 9.93
N THR A 142 9.98 6.52 10.18
CA THR A 142 8.89 7.24 9.55
C THR A 142 9.49 8.36 8.74
N LYS A 143 9.03 8.49 7.51
CA LYS A 143 9.36 9.61 6.63
C LYS A 143 8.24 10.65 6.67
N LYS A 144 8.62 11.92 6.62
CA LYS A 144 7.65 13.01 6.44
C LYS A 144 7.29 13.08 4.97
N GLU A 145 6.04 12.80 4.65
CA GLU A 145 5.52 12.88 3.28
C GLU A 145 4.28 13.78 3.25
N SER A 146 4.17 14.58 2.18
CA SER A 146 2.96 15.36 1.92
C SER A 146 1.93 14.46 1.25
N ILE A 147 0.87 14.13 1.98
CA ILE A 147 -0.22 13.29 1.50
C ILE A 147 -1.51 14.10 1.33
N ILE A 148 -2.39 13.63 0.45
CA ILE A 148 -3.71 14.24 0.24
C ILE A 148 -4.62 13.90 1.41
N THR A 149 -5.04 14.92 2.15
CA THR A 149 -6.00 14.78 3.26
C THR A 149 -7.40 15.22 2.89
N LYS A 150 -7.54 15.97 1.79
CA LYS A 150 -8.84 16.43 1.28
C LYS A 150 -8.85 16.48 -0.23
N MET A 151 -9.94 16.02 -0.84
CA MET A 151 -10.26 16.23 -2.25
C MET A 151 -11.59 16.94 -2.38
N GLU A 152 -11.62 18.02 -3.16
CA GLU A 152 -12.82 18.74 -3.52
C GLU A 152 -13.09 18.57 -5.01
N ILE A 153 -14.28 18.11 -5.37
CA ILE A 153 -14.67 17.99 -6.78
C ILE A 153 -14.88 19.40 -7.33
N LEU A 154 -14.15 19.73 -8.39
CA LEU A 154 -14.37 20.94 -9.16
C LEU A 154 -15.46 20.59 -10.18
N THR A 155 -16.71 20.88 -9.83
CA THR A 155 -17.83 20.78 -10.77
C THR A 155 -17.53 21.67 -11.98
N GLN A 156 -17.46 21.07 -13.16
CA GLN A 156 -17.54 21.75 -14.44
C GLN A 156 -18.99 22.08 -14.77
#